data_AF-A0A7R7FSE7-F1
#
_entry.id   AF-A0A7R7FSE7-F1
#
_cell.length_a   1.000
_cell.length_b   1.000
_cell.length_c   1.000
_cell.angle_alpha   90.00
_cell.angle_beta   90.00
_cell.angle_gamma   90.00
#
_symmetry.space_group_name_H-M   'P 1'
#
loop_
_entity.id
_entity.type
_entity.pdbx_description
1 polymer ?
#
loop_
_entity_poly.entity_id
_entity_poly.type
_entity_poly.pdbx_seq_one_letter_code
_entity_poly.pdbx_strand_id
1 'polypeptide(L)'
;MKGGYVKGIEPLDIRSIRQSLDLTMSQMGYFIAIYSNGLGCAPIPCTRINEWESGVRSIPDHVFTSSAKLLVDTWSDDRHRAPEDTKGEVDAYYGSLLSPTLGEIFRLEMQVRRLDHLDPQEIAHRLANVRKAQLEQIEKQLKIKTAYVFASEPGPD
;
A
#
# COMPACT_ATOMS: atom_id res chain seq x y z
N MET A 1 -27.05 10.44 -1.51
CA MET A 1 -25.76 11.15 -1.32
C MET A 1 -24.64 10.13 -1.40
N LYS A 2 -23.91 10.07 -2.52
CA LYS A 2 -22.74 9.21 -2.67
C LYS A 2 -21.52 10.02 -2.24
N GLY A 3 -20.89 9.66 -1.12
CA GLY A 3 -19.63 10.25 -0.70
C GLY A 3 -18.57 10.01 -1.76
N GLY A 4 -18.14 11.06 -2.43
CA GLY A 4 -17.05 11.01 -3.38
C GLY A 4 -15.74 10.84 -2.61
N TYR A 5 -15.14 9.65 -2.67
CA TYR A 5 -13.78 9.47 -2.20
C TYR A 5 -12.84 10.29 -3.09
N VAL A 6 -11.96 11.05 -2.44
CA VAL A 6 -10.86 11.77 -3.10
C VAL A 6 -9.93 10.72 -3.73
N LYS A 7 -10.10 10.50 -5.04
CA LYS A 7 -9.23 9.64 -5.86
C LYS A 7 -7.85 10.31 -5.95
N GLY A 8 -6.84 9.76 -5.28
CA GLY A 8 -5.51 10.40 -5.23
C GLY A 8 -4.51 9.79 -4.26
N ILE A 9 -4.94 8.87 -3.40
CA ILE A 9 -4.10 7.79 -2.87
C ILE A 9 -4.63 6.57 -3.62
N GLU A 10 -3.82 5.86 -4.42
CA GLU A 10 -4.29 4.59 -4.96
C GLU A 10 -4.66 3.72 -3.77
N PRO A 11 -5.96 3.42 -3.56
CA PRO A 11 -6.37 2.68 -2.39
C PRO A 11 -5.71 1.31 -2.48
N LEU A 12 -5.14 0.87 -1.36
CA LEU A 12 -4.76 -0.52 -1.05
C LEU A 12 -5.44 -1.51 -2.00
N ASP A 13 -4.70 -2.02 -2.99
CA ASP A 13 -5.27 -2.97 -3.93
C ASP A 13 -5.37 -4.33 -3.25
N ILE A 14 -6.58 -4.65 -2.81
CA ILE A 14 -6.87 -5.91 -2.12
C ILE A 14 -6.53 -7.14 -2.97
N ARG A 15 -6.55 -7.03 -4.32
CA ARG A 15 -6.12 -8.12 -5.21
C ARG A 15 -4.61 -8.30 -5.11
N SER A 16 -3.87 -7.20 -5.22
CA SER A 16 -2.42 -7.21 -5.09
C SER A 16 -1.98 -7.76 -3.73
N ILE A 17 -2.66 -7.40 -2.64
CA ILE A 17 -2.41 -7.99 -1.31
C ILE A 17 -2.69 -9.48 -1.34
N ARG A 18 -3.88 -9.90 -1.78
CA ARG A 18 -4.26 -11.31 -1.77
C ARG A 18 -3.25 -12.16 -2.55
N GLN A 19 -2.84 -11.71 -3.72
CA GLN A 19 -1.86 -12.40 -4.56
C GLN A 19 -0.46 -12.41 -3.94
N SER A 20 -0.04 -11.30 -3.33
CA SER A 20 1.25 -11.18 -2.64
C SER A 20 1.36 -12.10 -1.43
N LEU A 21 0.24 -12.31 -0.73
CA LEU A 21 0.15 -13.22 0.42
C LEU A 21 -0.17 -14.68 0.03
N ASP A 22 -0.19 -15.00 -1.28
CA ASP A 22 -0.57 -16.30 -1.84
C ASP A 22 -1.90 -16.86 -1.29
N LEU A 23 -2.88 -15.98 -1.13
CA LEU A 23 -4.19 -16.34 -0.61
C LEU A 23 -5.19 -16.62 -1.74
N THR A 24 -5.97 -17.69 -1.57
CA THR A 24 -7.21 -17.86 -2.33
C THR A 24 -8.25 -16.81 -1.92
N MET A 25 -9.24 -16.55 -2.78
CA MET A 25 -10.36 -15.64 -2.43
C MET A 25 -11.11 -16.10 -1.17
N SER A 26 -11.20 -17.43 -0.96
CA SER A 26 -11.83 -18.01 0.23
C SER A 26 -11.07 -17.67 1.50
N GLN A 27 -9.74 -17.85 1.48
CA GLN A 27 -8.88 -17.50 2.61
C GLN A 27 -8.89 -16.00 2.89
N MET A 28 -8.84 -15.16 1.84
CA MET A 28 -8.95 -13.71 1.99
C MET A 28 -10.27 -13.30 2.68
N GLY A 29 -11.39 -13.89 2.24
CA GLY A 29 -12.70 -13.64 2.86
C GLY A 29 -12.80 -14.11 4.31
N TYR A 30 -12.12 -15.20 4.66
CA TYR A 30 -11.99 -15.68 6.03
C TYR A 30 -11.18 -14.71 6.90
N PHE A 31 -9.98 -14.32 6.46
CA PHE A 31 -9.13 -13.41 7.24
C PHE A 31 -9.75 -12.04 7.42
N ILE A 32 -10.29 -11.41 6.36
CA ILE A 32 -10.95 -10.11 6.48
C ILE A 32 -12.08 -10.18 7.52
N ALA A 33 -12.85 -11.27 7.54
CA ALA A 33 -13.93 -11.44 8.51
C ALA A 33 -13.38 -11.46 9.95
N ILE A 34 -12.29 -12.19 10.20
CA ILE A 34 -11.62 -12.25 11.51
C ILE A 34 -11.07 -10.88 11.93
N TYR A 35 -10.36 -10.19 11.06
CA TYR A 35 -9.79 -8.87 11.37
C TYR A 35 -10.87 -7.79 11.58
N SER A 36 -12.05 -7.98 10.99
CA SER A 36 -13.19 -7.05 11.13
C SER A 36 -14.04 -7.34 12.36
N ASN A 37 -14.30 -8.62 12.66
CA ASN A 37 -15.35 -9.03 13.61
C ASN A 37 -14.88 -10.01 14.70
N GLY A 38 -13.63 -10.47 14.65
CA GLY A 38 -13.07 -11.45 15.59
C GLY A 38 -13.25 -12.91 15.15
N LEU A 39 -12.74 -13.83 15.98
CA LEU A 39 -12.79 -15.27 15.71
C LEU A 39 -14.23 -15.81 15.72
N GLY A 40 -14.51 -16.79 14.85
CA GLY A 40 -15.81 -17.45 14.76
C GLY A 40 -16.85 -16.72 13.90
N CYS A 41 -16.49 -15.59 13.30
CA CYS A 41 -17.35 -14.87 12.36
C CYS A 41 -17.56 -15.66 11.05
N ALA A 42 -18.71 -15.42 10.40
CA ALA A 42 -18.97 -15.98 9.09
C ALA A 42 -17.98 -15.41 8.04
N PRO A 43 -17.34 -16.25 7.22
CA PRO A 43 -16.43 -15.79 6.17
C PRO A 43 -17.16 -14.94 5.12
N ILE A 44 -16.44 -13.97 4.54
CA ILE A 44 -16.95 -13.22 3.39
C ILE A 44 -16.92 -14.14 2.15
N PRO A 45 -18.02 -14.25 1.37
CA PRO A 45 -18.06 -15.11 0.20
C PRO A 45 -17.05 -14.70 -0.89
N CYS A 46 -16.48 -15.69 -1.61
CA CYS A 46 -15.56 -15.45 -2.72
C CYS A 46 -16.13 -14.50 -3.80
N THR A 47 -17.43 -14.60 -4.08
CA THR A 47 -18.12 -13.71 -5.04
C THR A 47 -18.01 -12.25 -4.63
N ARG A 48 -18.12 -11.96 -3.33
CA ARG A 48 -17.97 -10.62 -2.77
C ARG A 48 -16.53 -10.11 -2.88
N ILE A 49 -15.55 -10.98 -2.62
CA ILE A 49 -14.13 -10.66 -2.81
C ILE A 49 -13.85 -10.31 -4.28
N ASN A 50 -14.35 -11.12 -5.22
CA ASN A 50 -14.18 -10.88 -6.64
C ASN A 50 -14.83 -9.57 -7.12
N GLU A 51 -16.03 -9.23 -6.61
CA GLU A 51 -16.69 -7.96 -6.91
C GLU A 51 -15.84 -6.75 -6.52
N TRP A 52 -15.18 -6.82 -5.36
CA TRP A 52 -14.29 -5.77 -4.87
C TRP A 52 -12.99 -5.69 -5.70
N GLU A 53 -12.33 -6.82 -5.94
CA GLU A 53 -11.10 -6.88 -6.74
C GLU A 53 -11.29 -6.44 -8.19
N SER A 54 -12.49 -6.67 -8.75
CA SER A 54 -12.83 -6.30 -10.12
C SER A 54 -13.38 -4.87 -10.23
N GLY A 55 -13.50 -4.15 -9.11
CA GLY A 55 -14.07 -2.80 -9.08
C GLY A 55 -15.57 -2.72 -9.38
N VAL A 56 -16.26 -3.87 -9.43
CA VAL A 56 -17.73 -3.94 -9.61
C VAL A 56 -18.45 -3.34 -8.40
N ARG A 57 -17.86 -3.48 -7.22
CA ARG A 57 -18.38 -2.92 -5.97
C ARG A 57 -17.28 -2.16 -5.23
N SER A 58 -17.64 -1.04 -4.61
CA SER A 58 -16.75 -0.30 -3.72
C SER A 58 -16.40 -1.11 -2.48
N ILE A 59 -15.14 -1.02 -2.05
CA ILE A 59 -14.64 -1.67 -0.83
C ILE A 59 -15.10 -0.85 0.39
N PRO A 60 -15.77 -1.45 1.39
CA PRO A 60 -16.08 -0.77 2.64
C PRO A 60 -14.83 -0.44 3.47
N ASP A 61 -14.86 0.65 4.24
CA ASP A 61 -13.71 1.09 5.06
C ASP A 61 -13.20 0.03 6.05
N HIS A 62 -14.10 -0.74 6.67
CA HIS A 62 -13.71 -1.82 7.57
C HIS A 62 -13.00 -2.96 6.84
N VAL A 63 -13.38 -3.26 5.60
CA VAL A 63 -12.70 -4.27 4.75
C VAL A 63 -11.33 -3.78 4.32
N PHE A 64 -11.23 -2.50 3.97
CA PHE A 64 -9.96 -1.84 3.67
C PHE A 64 -9.01 -1.93 4.88
N THR A 65 -9.48 -1.52 6.04
CA THR A 65 -8.71 -1.52 7.29
C THR A 65 -8.28 -2.94 7.67
N SER A 66 -9.17 -3.93 7.55
CA SER A 66 -8.87 -5.33 7.85
C SER A 66 -7.86 -5.95 6.89
N SER A 67 -7.93 -5.61 5.60
CA SER A 67 -6.92 -6.03 4.61
C SER A 67 -5.55 -5.44 4.92
N ALA A 68 -5.49 -4.17 5.36
CA ALA A 68 -4.24 -3.54 5.76
C ALA A 68 -3.67 -4.17 7.05
N LYS A 69 -4.50 -4.50 8.04
CA LYS A 69 -4.07 -5.22 9.25
C LYS A 69 -3.50 -6.59 8.92
N LEU A 70 -4.20 -7.38 8.09
CA LEU A 70 -3.70 -8.67 7.62
C LEU A 70 -2.31 -8.53 6.96
N LEU A 71 -2.13 -7.52 6.10
CA LEU A 71 -0.84 -7.26 5.46
C LEU A 71 0.26 -6.91 6.47
N VAL A 72 -0.03 -6.05 7.44
CA VAL A 72 0.94 -5.62 8.47
C VAL A 72 1.32 -6.78 9.40
N ASP A 73 0.38 -7.64 9.77
CA ASP A 73 0.66 -8.80 10.61
C ASP A 73 1.56 -9.80 9.87
N THR A 74 1.26 -10.09 8.59
CA THR A 74 2.15 -10.96 7.79
C THR A 74 3.53 -10.31 7.56
N TRP A 75 3.58 -9.01 7.31
CA TRP A 75 4.83 -8.27 7.21
C TRP A 75 5.66 -8.41 8.49
N SER A 76 5.05 -8.22 9.66
CA SER A 76 5.73 -8.36 10.95
C SER A 76 6.34 -9.76 11.13
N ASP A 77 5.59 -10.81 10.78
CA ASP A 77 6.06 -12.19 10.86
C ASP A 77 7.22 -12.48 9.91
N ASP A 78 7.10 -12.07 8.64
CA ASP A 78 8.15 -12.27 7.64
C ASP A 78 9.41 -11.48 7.98
N ARG A 79 9.25 -10.23 8.44
CA ARG A 79 10.34 -9.39 8.91
C ARG A 79 11.03 -10.00 10.13
N HIS A 80 10.29 -10.64 11.04
CA HIS A 80 10.87 -11.32 12.19
C HIS A 80 11.71 -12.55 11.79
N ARG A 81 11.28 -13.28 10.76
CA ARG A 81 11.96 -14.47 10.24
C ARG A 81 13.15 -14.14 9.32
N ALA A 82 13.16 -12.96 8.72
CA ALA A 82 14.18 -12.53 7.78
C ALA A 82 15.55 -12.27 8.46
N PRO A 83 16.66 -12.66 7.83
CA PRO A 83 18.01 -12.21 8.20
C PRO A 83 18.11 -10.67 8.26
N GLU A 84 18.91 -10.14 9.20
CA GLU A 84 18.99 -8.69 9.48
C GLU A 84 19.31 -7.84 8.25
N ASP A 85 20.18 -8.34 7.37
CA ASP A 85 20.62 -7.69 6.13
C ASP A 85 19.55 -7.64 5.02
N THR A 86 18.51 -8.48 5.15
CA THR A 86 17.38 -8.58 4.21
C THR A 86 16.10 -7.93 4.72
N LYS A 87 16.02 -7.55 6.01
CA LYS A 87 14.83 -6.90 6.59
C LYS A 87 14.42 -5.62 5.87
N GLY A 88 15.38 -4.85 5.35
CA GLY A 88 15.09 -3.66 4.56
C GLY A 88 14.38 -3.97 3.23
N GLU A 89 14.67 -5.12 2.61
CA GLU A 89 14.02 -5.57 1.37
C GLU A 89 12.59 -6.03 1.65
N VAL A 90 12.37 -6.72 2.78
CA VAL A 90 11.04 -7.08 3.28
C VAL A 90 10.21 -5.82 3.56
N ASP A 91 10.78 -4.85 4.26
CA ASP A 91 10.12 -3.57 4.58
C ASP A 91 9.73 -2.81 3.30
N ALA A 92 10.61 -2.77 2.30
CA ALA A 92 10.32 -2.14 1.00
C ALA A 92 9.21 -2.87 0.23
N TYR A 93 9.24 -4.20 0.18
CA TYR A 93 8.21 -4.99 -0.50
C TYR A 93 6.83 -4.75 0.12
N TYR A 94 6.67 -4.98 1.42
CA TYR A 94 5.39 -4.81 2.11
C TYR A 94 4.93 -3.35 2.15
N GLY A 95 5.86 -2.42 2.34
CA GLY A 95 5.58 -0.99 2.23
C GLY A 95 4.98 -0.62 0.87
N SER A 96 5.49 -1.19 -0.23
CA SER A 96 4.98 -0.92 -1.58
C SER A 96 3.53 -1.36 -1.80
N LEU A 97 3.10 -2.42 -1.11
CA LEU A 97 1.73 -2.94 -1.16
C LEU A 97 0.72 -2.04 -0.43
N LEU A 98 1.18 -1.29 0.59
CA LEU A 98 0.39 -0.24 1.24
C LEU A 98 0.37 1.04 0.42
N SER A 99 1.54 1.43 -0.09
CA SER A 99 1.73 2.60 -0.92
C SER A 99 3.05 2.50 -1.67
N PRO A 100 3.09 2.73 -3.00
CA PRO A 100 4.34 2.77 -3.75
C PRO A 100 5.38 3.71 -3.14
N THR A 101 4.93 4.85 -2.60
CA THR A 101 5.78 5.83 -1.93
C THR A 101 6.42 5.28 -0.65
N LEU A 102 5.67 4.48 0.12
CA LEU A 102 6.16 3.90 1.36
C LEU A 102 7.23 2.84 1.11
N GLY A 103 7.01 1.96 0.12
CA GLY A 103 8.03 0.99 -0.29
C GLY A 103 9.33 1.67 -0.71
N GLU A 104 9.22 2.81 -1.39
CA GLU A 104 10.37 3.55 -1.87
C GLU A 104 11.12 4.29 -0.76
N ILE A 105 10.42 4.75 0.28
CA ILE A 105 11.07 5.24 1.50
C ILE A 105 11.96 4.16 2.11
N PHE A 106 11.44 2.94 2.31
CA PHE A 106 12.22 1.85 2.90
C PHE A 106 13.39 1.41 2.03
N ARG A 107 13.22 1.35 0.70
CA ARG A 107 14.33 1.04 -0.22
C ARG A 107 15.47 2.04 -0.09
N LEU A 108 15.14 3.31 0.07
CA LEU A 108 16.12 4.39 0.20
C LEU A 108 16.77 4.39 1.58
N GLU A 109 16.02 4.14 2.65
CA GLU A 109 16.57 3.94 3.99
C GLU A 109 17.57 2.78 4.02
N MET A 110 17.22 1.65 3.39
CA MET A 110 18.12 0.51 3.25
C MET A 110 19.40 0.87 2.50
N GLN A 111 19.29 1.62 1.39
CA GLN A 111 20.46 2.10 0.67
C GLN A 111 21.34 2.94 1.57
N VAL A 112 20.79 3.89 2.32
CA VAL A 112 21.55 4.78 3.22
C VAL A 112 22.27 3.99 4.31
N ARG A 113 21.63 3.00 4.95
CA ARG A 113 22.29 2.14 5.96
C ARG A 113 23.45 1.32 5.38
N ARG A 114 23.37 0.92 4.11
CA ARG A 114 24.47 0.27 3.39
C ARG A 114 25.60 1.25 3.01
N LEU A 115 25.43 2.55 3.26
CA LEU A 115 26.44 3.59 3.07
C LEU A 115 27.06 4.05 4.39
N ASP A 116 26.79 3.40 5.52
CA ASP A 116 27.38 3.74 6.84
C ASP A 116 28.92 3.65 6.88
N HIS A 117 29.54 3.20 5.78
CA HIS A 117 30.99 3.14 5.55
C HIS A 117 31.51 4.26 4.62
N LEU A 118 30.62 5.13 4.11
CA LEU A 118 30.95 6.25 3.23
C LEU A 118 31.06 7.58 3.99
N ASP A 119 31.74 8.54 3.36
CA ASP A 119 31.87 9.91 3.85
C ASP A 119 30.49 10.56 4.10
N PRO A 120 30.25 11.18 5.27
CA PRO A 120 29.04 11.94 5.57
C PRO A 120 28.57 12.90 4.46
N GLN A 121 29.47 13.49 3.67
CA GLN A 121 29.08 14.35 2.54
C GLN A 121 28.38 13.57 1.42
N GLU A 122 28.82 12.35 1.15
CA GLU A 122 28.22 11.48 0.13
C GLU A 122 26.85 10.96 0.57
N ILE A 123 26.70 10.65 1.87
CA ILE A 123 25.42 10.30 2.49
C ILE A 123 24.42 11.47 2.36
N ALA A 124 24.84 12.70 2.70
CA ALA A 124 24.01 13.89 2.60
C ALA A 124 23.57 14.19 1.16
N HIS A 125 24.47 14.05 0.18
CA HIS A 125 24.17 14.25 -1.23
C HIS A 125 23.14 13.22 -1.75
N ARG A 126 23.30 11.94 -1.39
CA ARG A 126 22.34 10.89 -1.80
C ARG A 126 20.98 11.06 -1.13
N LEU A 127 20.93 11.41 0.15
CA LEU A 127 19.67 11.75 0.84
C LEU A 127 18.95 12.96 0.20
N ALA A 128 19.69 13.96 -0.27
CA ALA A 128 19.10 15.09 -0.99
C ALA A 128 18.49 14.67 -2.33
N ASN A 129 19.15 13.79 -3.08
CA ASN A 129 18.63 13.23 -4.33
C ASN A 129 17.37 12.37 -4.09
N VAL A 130 17.35 11.61 -3.00
CA VAL A 130 16.18 10.85 -2.54
C VAL A 130 15.00 11.77 -2.25
N ARG A 131 15.19 12.81 -1.43
CA ARG A 131 14.13 13.77 -1.12
C ARG A 131 13.62 14.47 -2.37
N LYS A 132 14.51 14.81 -3.31
CA LYS A 132 14.13 15.42 -4.58
C LYS A 132 13.26 14.47 -5.42
N ALA A 133 13.66 13.21 -5.58
CA ALA A 133 12.87 12.20 -6.29
C ALA A 133 11.50 11.98 -5.65
N GLN A 134 11.43 11.96 -4.31
CA GLN A 134 10.17 11.89 -3.57
C GLN A 134 9.26 13.09 -3.85
N LEU A 135 9.81 14.31 -3.80
CA LEU A 135 9.06 15.53 -4.09
C LEU A 135 8.55 15.54 -5.54
N GLU A 136 9.37 15.14 -6.50
CA GLU A 136 8.96 15.01 -7.91
C GLU A 136 7.83 13.99 -8.10
N GLN A 137 7.89 12.86 -7.39
CA GLN A 137 6.86 11.82 -7.48
C GLN A 137 5.56 12.24 -6.79
N ILE A 138 5.64 12.89 -5.63
CA ILE A 138 4.48 13.50 -4.94
C ILE A 138 3.87 14.58 -5.83
N GLU A 139 4.69 15.45 -6.43
CA GLU A 139 4.22 16.44 -7.38
C GLU A 139 3.56 15.81 -8.61
N LYS A 140 4.11 14.72 -9.13
CA LYS A 140 3.52 13.99 -10.26
C LYS A 140 2.16 13.42 -9.88
N GLN A 141 2.04 12.80 -8.71
CA GLN A 141 0.76 12.29 -8.19
C GLN A 141 -0.25 13.44 -7.96
N LEU A 142 0.20 14.58 -7.43
CA LEU A 142 -0.62 15.77 -7.24
C LEU A 142 -1.03 16.44 -8.56
N LYS A 143 -0.14 16.52 -9.56
CA LYS A 143 -0.44 17.08 -10.89
C LYS A 143 -1.41 16.21 -11.67
N ILE A 144 -1.27 14.88 -11.59
CA ILE A 144 -2.27 13.94 -12.11
C ILE A 144 -3.62 14.21 -11.43
N LYS A 145 -3.64 14.39 -10.11
CA LYS A 145 -4.85 14.72 -9.35
C LYS A 145 -5.50 16.04 -9.80
N THR A 146 -4.71 17.10 -10.00
CA THR A 146 -5.20 18.40 -10.47
C THR A 146 -5.75 18.32 -11.89
N ALA A 147 -5.07 17.63 -12.80
CA ALA A 147 -5.53 17.46 -14.19
C ALA A 147 -6.87 16.69 -14.29
N TYR A 148 -7.09 15.71 -13.41
CA TYR A 148 -8.36 14.96 -13.36
C TYR A 148 -9.51 15.76 -12.72
N VAL A 149 -9.23 16.65 -11.76
CA VAL A 149 -10.26 17.53 -11.17
C VAL A 149 -10.83 18.49 -12.23
N PHE A 150 -9.99 19.08 -13.07
CA PHE A 150 -10.43 19.98 -14.14
C PHE A 150 -11.12 19.30 -15.33
N ALA A 151 -10.88 18.00 -15.54
CA ALA A 151 -11.56 17.23 -16.58
C ALA A 151 -12.95 16.69 -16.15
N SER A 152 -13.32 16.85 -14.87
CA SER A 152 -14.55 16.29 -14.28
C SER A 152 -15.62 17.34 -13.98
N GLU A 153 -15.38 18.62 -14.27
CA GLU A 153 -16.41 19.66 -14.17
C GLU A 153 -17.28 19.62 -15.44
N PRO A 154 -18.59 19.29 -15.37
CA PRO A 154 -19.49 19.66 -16.44
C PRO A 154 -19.52 21.19 -16.48
N GLY A 155 -19.29 21.77 -17.67
CA GLY A 155 -19.41 23.20 -17.87
C GLY A 155 -20.78 23.71 -17.38
N PRO A 156 -20.86 24.96 -16.91
CA PRO A 156 -22.13 25.53 -16.50
C PRO A 156 -23.08 25.58 -17.70
N ASP A 157 -24.25 24.95 -17.57
CA ASP A 157 -25.41 25.16 -18.45
C ASP A 157 -25.90 26.61 -18.37
#